data_AF-A0A962VV71-F1
#
_entry.id   AF-A0A962VV71-F1
#
_cell.length_a   1.000
_cell.length_b   1.000
_cell.length_c   1.000
_cell.angle_alpha   90.00
_cell.angle_beta   90.00
_cell.angle_gamma   90.00
#
_symmetry.space_group_name_H-M   'P 1'
#
loop_
_entity.id
_entity.type
_entity.pdbx_description
1 polymer ?
#
loop_
_entity_poly.entity_id
_entity_poly.type
_entity_poly.pdbx_seq_one_letter_code
_entity_poly.pdbx_strand_id
1 'polypeptide(L)' 'DYELCFTVPPERTSQLESSVAEWNCRCTRIGVITAKPGLQLARANGSAFHLERRGYEHFG' A
#
# COMPACT_ATOMS: atom_id res chain seq x y z
N ASP A 1 -14.05 1.56 0.39
CA ASP A 1 -13.16 2.07 1.44
C ASP A 1 -12.95 3.59 1.36
N TYR A 2 -12.88 4.20 0.17
CA TYR A 2 -12.70 5.66 0.02
C TYR A 2 -11.46 6.20 0.77
N GLU A 3 -10.47 5.34 0.96
CA GLU A 3 -9.18 5.68 1.56
C GLU A 3 -8.18 6.13 0.49
N LEU A 4 -7.12 6.81 0.93
CA LEU A 4 -6.02 7.21 0.05
C LEU A 4 -4.97 6.09 -0.01
N CYS A 5 -4.63 5.69 -1.23
CA CYS A 5 -3.48 4.84 -1.52
C CYS A 5 -2.46 5.65 -2.33
N PHE A 6 -1.28 5.86 -1.77
CA PHE A 6 -0.24 6.71 -2.37
C PHE A 6 1.15 6.15 -2.09
N THR A 7 2.14 6.69 -2.80
CA THR A 7 3.55 6.31 -2.69
C THR A 7 4.38 7.49 -2.19
N VAL A 8 5.40 7.22 -1.39
CA VAL A 8 6.33 8.25 -0.89
C VAL A 8 7.77 7.85 -1.22
N PRO A 9 8.59 8.77 -1.76
CA PRO A 9 10.02 8.55 -1.94
C PRO A 9 10.70 8.25 -0.59
N PRO A 10 11.67 7.32 -0.52
CA PRO A 10 12.33 6.95 0.74
C PRO A 10 12.83 8.15 1.54
N GLU A 11 13.35 9.18 0.86
CA GLU A 11 13.94 10.39 1.45
C GLU A 11 12.91 11.26 2.18
N ARG A 12 11.61 11.09 1.88
CA ARG A 12 10.50 11.84 2.49
C ARG A 12 9.72 11.02 3.52
N THR A 13 10.10 9.77 3.79
CA THR A 13 9.38 8.88 4.72
C THR A 13 9.29 9.47 6.12
N SER A 14 10.42 9.94 6.67
CA SER A 14 10.45 10.52 8.03
C SER A 14 9.66 11.83 8.13
N GLN A 15 9.62 12.61 7.06
CA GLN A 15 8.79 13.81 6.99
C GLN A 15 7.30 13.43 7.04
N LEU A 16 6.89 12.43 6.25
CA LEU A 16 5.51 11.92 6.29
C LEU A 16 5.16 11.39 7.68
N GLU A 17 6.00 10.55 8.28
CA GLU A 17 5.75 9.96 9.61
C GLU A 17 5.52 11.03 10.68
N SER A 18 6.27 12.13 10.60
CA SER A 18 6.11 13.28 11.50
C SER A 18 4.78 14.00 11.25
N SER A 19 4.39 14.22 9.98
CA SER A 19 3.12 14.87 9.64
C SER A 19 1.89 14.00 9.97
N VAL A 20 2.00 12.67 9.80
CA VAL A 20 0.93 11.71 10.09
C VAL A 20 0.54 11.73 11.58
N ALA A 21 1.48 12.00 12.47
CA ALA A 21 1.20 12.11 13.90
C ALA A 21 0.19 13.23 14.24
N GLU A 22 0.06 14.24 13.38
CA GLU A 22 -0.88 15.34 13.53
C GLU A 22 -2.24 15.07 12.86
N TRP A 23 -2.36 13.99 12.08
CA TRP A 23 -3.57 13.68 11.34
C TRP A 23 -4.63 13.03 12.24
N ASN A 24 -5.89 13.36 11.97
CA ASN A 24 -7.04 12.66 12.57
C ASN A 24 -7.33 11.30 11.91
N CYS A 25 -6.45 10.83 11.02
CA CYS A 25 -6.58 9.56 10.33
C CYS A 25 -5.28 8.75 10.43
N ARG A 26 -5.41 7.42 10.35
CA ARG A 26 -4.26 6.52 10.39
C ARG A 26 -3.62 6.42 9.01
N CYS A 27 -2.29 6.40 8.96
CA CYS A 27 -1.54 6.07 7.76
C CYS A 27 -0.67 4.84 8.05
N THR A 28 -0.76 3.83 7.19
CA THR A 28 -0.05 2.55 7.36
C THR A 28 0.76 2.24 6.11
N ARG A 29 2.06 1.96 6.27
CA ARG A 29 2.88 1.46 5.17
C ARG A 29 2.53 0.00 4.88
N ILE A 30 1.91 -0.25 3.73
CA ILE A 30 1.45 -1.60 3.31
C ILE A 30 2.37 -2.30 2.30
N GLY A 31 3.42 -1.64 1.80
CA GLY A 31 4.30 -2.22 0.79
C GLY A 31 5.39 -1.27 0.32
N VAL A 32 6.03 -1.64 -0.80
CA VAL A 32 7.09 -0.89 -1.46
C VAL A 32 6.92 -0.99 -2.98
N ILE A 33 7.21 0.10 -3.69
CA ILE A 33 7.27 0.09 -5.15
C ILE A 33 8.58 -0.55 -5.59
N THR A 34 8.49 -1.48 -6.55
CA THR A 34 9.67 -2.14 -7.13
C THR A 34 9.76 -1.85 -8.62
N ALA A 35 10.96 -1.96 -9.19
CA ALA A 35 11.18 -1.71 -10.62
C ALA A 35 10.49 -2.74 -11.52
N LYS A 36 10.20 -3.94 -11.02
CA LYS A 36 9.54 -5.00 -11.79
C LYS A 36 8.03 -4.74 -11.84
N PRO A 37 7.41 -4.73 -13.03
CA PRO A 37 5.96 -4.67 -13.14
C PRO A 37 5.27 -5.87 -12.47
N GLY A 38 4.07 -5.63 -11.95
CA GLY A 38 3.23 -6.65 -11.31
C GLY A 38 3.02 -6.41 -9.81
N LEU A 39 2.05 -7.13 -9.24
CA LEU A 39 1.73 -7.09 -7.82
C LEU A 39 2.16 -8.39 -7.16
N GLN A 40 3.01 -8.29 -6.14
CA GLN A 40 3.41 -9.42 -5.31
C GLN A 40 2.85 -9.20 -3.91
N LEU A 41 2.04 -10.16 -3.44
CA LEU A 41 1.52 -10.14 -2.09
C LEU A 41 2.30 -11.17 -1.26
N ALA A 42 2.67 -10.77 -0.05
CA ALA A 42 3.35 -11.63 0.91
C ALA A 42 2.53 -11.72 2.18
N ARG A 43 2.50 -12.91 2.78
CA ARG A 43 1.98 -13.09 4.14
C ARG A 43 3.01 -12.61 5.16
N ALA A 44 2.60 -12.50 6.42
CA ALA A 44 3.49 -12.12 7.52
C ALA A 44 4.73 -13.03 7.68
N ASN A 45 4.65 -14.29 7.22
CA ASN A 45 5.77 -15.23 7.22
C ASN A 45 6.66 -15.14 5.96
N GLY A 46 6.44 -14.16 5.08
CA GLY A 46 7.19 -13.97 3.84
C GLY A 46 6.75 -14.88 2.68
N SER A 47 5.83 -15.83 2.89
CA SER A 47 5.32 -16.68 1.81
C SER A 47 4.49 -15.88 0.81
N ALA A 48 4.63 -16.21 -0.48
CA ALA A 48 3.81 -15.63 -1.54
C ALA A 48 2.32 -15.91 -1.31
N PHE A 49 1.51 -14.90 -1.55
CA PHE A 49 0.05 -14.99 -1.53
C PHE A 49 -0.50 -14.69 -2.91
N HIS A 50 -1.29 -15.62 -3.45
CA HIS A 50 -2.01 -15.43 -4.70
C HIS A 50 -3.43 -14.97 -4.40
N LEU A 51 -3.81 -13.82 -4.94
CA LEU A 51 -5.16 -13.28 -4.78
C LEU A 51 -6.01 -13.70 -5.99
N GLU A 52 -7.01 -14.56 -5.74
CA GLU A 52 -7.94 -15.04 -6.78
C GLU A 52 -9.15 -14.10 -6.99
N ARG A 53 -9.25 -13.03 -6.20
CA ARG A 53 -10.39 -12.11 -6.25
C ARG A 53 -10.25 -11.11 -7.40
N ARG A 54 -11.29 -11.01 -8.24
CA ARG A 54 -11.39 -9.95 -9.25
C ARG A 54 -11.79 -8.61 -8.62
N GLY A 55 -11.34 -7.53 -9.25
CA GLY A 55 -11.76 -6.18 -8.92
C GLY A 55 -13.23 -5.95 -9.24
N TYR A 56 -13.76 -4.80 -8.81
CA TYR A 56 -15.10 -4.38 -9.21
C TYR A 56 -15.14 -4.08 -10.70
N GLU A 57 -16.16 -4.57 -11.38
CA GLU A 57 -16.42 -4.34 -12.80
C GLU A 57 -17.87 -3.88 -12.95
N HIS A 58 -18.09 -2.68 -13.49
CA HIS A 58 -19.41 -2.04 -13.52
C HIS A 58 -20.48 -2.82 -14.30
N PHE A 59 -20.07 -3.59 -15.31
CA PHE A 59 -20.95 -4.31 -16.22
C PHE A 59 -20.44 -5.73 -16.51
N GLY A 60 -19.55 -6.23 -15.65
CA GLY A 60 -18.88 -7.53 -15.81
C GLY A 60 -19.69 -8.72 -15.35
#